data_AF-A0A2D4JHX0-F1
#
_entry.id   AF-A0A2D4JHX0-F1
#
_cell.length_a   1.000
_cell.length_b   1.000
_cell.length_c   1.000
_cell.angle_alpha   90.00
_cell.angle_beta   90.00
_cell.angle_gamma   90.00
#
_symmetry.space_group_name_H-M   'P 1'
#
loop_
_entity.id
_entity.type
_entity.pdbx_description
1 polymer ?
#
loop_
_entity_poly.entity_id
_entity_poly.type
_entity_poly.pdbx_seq_one_letter_code
_entity_poly.pdbx_strand_id
1 'polypeptide(L)'
;FEDRVVQVACGQDHSLFRTEKGDVYSCGWGADGQTGLGHYDIASVPTKLGGDIAGVRITQVTTYGDSCLAVSETGKLFGWGNSEYLQLTSITETTQVNVPRHMHFNVG
;
A
#
# COMPACT_ATOMS: atom_id res chain seq x y z
N PHE A 1 4.63 6.07 14.79
CA PHE A 1 3.68 6.93 14.07
C PHE A 1 3.95 8.38 14.43
N GLU A 2 3.83 9.29 13.47
CA GLU A 2 4.02 10.74 13.68
C GLU A 2 2.69 11.48 13.95
N ASP A 3 1.57 10.76 13.91
CA ASP A 3 0.21 11.31 14.04
C ASP A 3 -0.80 10.22 14.47
N ARG A 4 -2.03 10.63 14.82
CA ARG A 4 -3.11 9.74 15.26
C ARG A 4 -3.49 8.75 14.18
N VAL A 5 -3.46 7.45 14.51
CA VAL A 5 -3.98 6.38 13.63
C VAL A 5 -5.51 6.43 13.65
N VAL A 6 -6.12 6.39 12.47
CA VAL A 6 -7.58 6.50 12.27
C VAL A 6 -8.16 5.38 11.43
N GLN A 7 -7.31 4.55 10.81
CA GLN A 7 -7.73 3.34 10.11
C GLN A 7 -6.67 2.26 10.25
N VAL A 8 -7.11 1.01 10.39
CA VAL A 8 -6.28 -0.19 10.34
C VAL A 8 -6.87 -1.16 9.31
N ALA A 9 -6.01 -1.92 8.65
CA ALA A 9 -6.41 -3.05 7.80
C ALA A 9 -5.40 -4.19 7.99
N CYS A 10 -5.90 -5.41 8.15
CA CYS A 10 -5.06 -6.60 8.26
C CYS A 10 -5.10 -7.34 6.93
N GLY A 11 -3.92 -7.62 6.37
CA GLY A 11 -3.78 -8.60 5.29
C GLY A 11 -3.59 -9.99 5.86
N GLN A 12 -3.04 -10.90 5.07
CA GLN A 12 -2.81 -12.28 5.51
C GLN A 12 -1.78 -12.35 6.65
N ASP A 13 -0.58 -11.81 6.41
CA ASP A 13 0.54 -11.80 7.37
C ASP A 13 1.16 -10.40 7.55
N HIS A 14 0.42 -9.34 7.18
CA HIS A 14 0.85 -7.95 7.30
C HIS A 14 -0.28 -7.04 7.80
N SER A 15 0.07 -5.81 8.19
CA SER A 15 -0.88 -4.81 8.68
C SER A 15 -0.60 -3.44 8.08
N LEU A 16 -1.66 -2.71 7.76
CA LEU A 16 -1.63 -1.33 7.30
C LEU A 16 -2.25 -0.41 8.36
N PHE A 17 -1.67 0.78 8.51
CA PHE A 17 -2.14 1.82 9.42
C PHE A 17 -2.19 3.16 8.68
N ARG A 18 -3.33 3.83 8.71
CA ARG A 18 -3.49 5.17 8.15
C ARG A 18 -3.63 6.21 9.26
N THR A 19 -2.89 7.30 9.17
CA THR A 19 -3.00 8.43 10.10
C THR A 19 -4.05 9.45 9.67
N GLU A 20 -4.40 10.37 10.56
CA GLU A 20 -5.33 11.47 10.29
C GLU A 20 -4.81 12.43 9.19
N LYS A 21 -3.49 12.69 9.18
CA LYS A 21 -2.79 13.38 8.09
C LYS A 21 -2.77 12.62 6.76
N GLY A 22 -3.13 11.33 6.77
CA GLY A 22 -3.18 10.50 5.58
C GLY A 22 -1.86 9.80 5.23
N ASP A 23 -0.91 9.76 6.15
CA ASP A 23 0.28 8.91 5.99
C ASP A 23 -0.11 7.43 6.17
N VAL A 24 0.53 6.55 5.41
CA VAL A 24 0.36 5.09 5.51
C VAL A 24 1.62 4.48 6.10
N TYR A 25 1.43 3.55 7.02
CA TYR A 25 2.49 2.73 7.62
C TYR A 25 2.13 1.26 7.44
N SER A 26 3.15 0.40 7.41
CA SER A 26 2.96 -1.06 7.38
C SER A 26 3.98 -1.80 8.23
N CYS A 27 3.65 -3.03 8.59
CA CYS A 27 4.56 -4.02 9.15
C CYS A 27 4.07 -5.44 8.83
N GLY A 28 4.93 -6.44 9.04
CA GLY A 28 4.65 -7.86 8.84
C GLY A 28 5.46 -8.48 7.72
N TRP A 29 4.92 -9.54 7.12
CA TRP A 29 5.52 -10.28 6.01
C TRP A 29 5.59 -9.43 4.75
N GLY A 30 6.71 -9.50 4.03
CA GLY A 30 7.01 -8.61 2.90
C GLY A 30 7.36 -9.30 1.58
N ALA A 31 7.30 -10.64 1.49
CA ALA A 31 7.87 -11.37 0.35
C ALA A 31 7.19 -11.06 -0.99
N ASP A 32 5.90 -10.69 -0.98
CA ASP A 32 5.17 -10.25 -2.19
C ASP A 32 5.20 -8.73 -2.36
N GLY A 33 5.90 -8.02 -1.48
CA GLY A 33 5.95 -6.57 -1.43
C GLY A 33 4.75 -5.94 -0.73
N GLN A 34 3.92 -6.70 -0.03
CA GLN A 34 2.68 -6.22 0.62
C GLN A 34 2.92 -5.18 1.72
N THR A 35 4.14 -5.08 2.25
CA THR A 35 4.54 -3.97 3.13
C THR A 35 4.73 -2.65 2.37
N GLY A 36 5.07 -2.66 1.08
CA GLY A 36 5.23 -1.43 0.30
C GLY A 36 6.45 -0.58 0.69
N LEU A 37 7.48 -1.17 1.30
CA LEU A 37 8.64 -0.46 1.86
C LEU A 37 9.87 -0.41 0.93
N GLY A 38 9.74 -0.86 -0.32
CA GLY A 38 10.82 -0.89 -1.32
C GLY A 38 11.79 -2.06 -1.19
N HIS A 39 11.45 -3.05 -0.36
CA HIS A 39 12.18 -4.30 -0.18
C HIS A 39 11.20 -5.46 0.09
N TYR A 40 11.71 -6.69 0.15
CA TYR A 40 10.92 -7.90 0.36
C TYR A 40 11.09 -8.53 1.77
N ASP A 41 11.91 -7.91 2.62
CA ASP A 41 12.14 -8.37 3.99
C ASP A 41 10.92 -8.17 4.90
N ILE A 42 10.87 -8.96 5.99
CA ILE A 42 9.93 -8.74 7.09
C ILE A 42 10.17 -7.37 7.72
N ALA A 43 9.11 -6.62 7.98
CA ALA A 43 9.15 -5.41 8.77
C ALA A 43 8.54 -5.66 10.16
N SER A 44 9.35 -5.67 11.22
CA SER A 44 8.88 -5.96 12.58
C SER A 44 8.29 -4.75 13.31
N VAL A 45 8.36 -3.55 12.71
CA VAL A 45 7.83 -2.30 13.28
C VAL A 45 7.07 -1.51 12.22
N PRO A 46 5.97 -0.82 12.58
CA PRO A 46 5.25 0.04 11.65
C PRO A 46 6.17 1.10 11.04
N THR A 47 6.39 1.00 9.74
CA THR A 47 7.29 1.87 8.97
C THR A 47 6.50 2.64 7.93
N LYS A 48 6.79 3.93 7.77
CA LYS A 48 6.07 4.83 6.86
C LYS A 48 6.36 4.42 5.41
N LEU A 49 5.32 4.28 4.59
CA LEU A 49 5.45 3.97 3.18
C LEU A 49 5.93 5.20 2.39
N GLY A 50 6.75 4.94 1.38
CA GLY A 50 7.21 5.93 0.39
C GLY A 50 6.58 5.70 -0.98
N GLY A 51 7.37 5.90 -2.05
CA GLY A 51 6.90 5.73 -3.42
C GLY A 51 5.90 6.80 -3.85
N ASP A 52 4.95 6.42 -4.70
CA ASP A 52 4.01 7.38 -5.31
C ASP A 52 2.99 7.94 -4.31
N ILE A 53 2.87 7.35 -3.11
CA ILE A 53 2.00 7.86 -2.03
C ILE A 53 2.70 8.84 -1.09
N ALA A 54 4.02 9.07 -1.26
CA ALA A 54 4.75 10.01 -0.42
C ALA A 54 4.20 11.44 -0.59
N GLY A 55 3.79 12.06 0.52
CA GLY A 55 3.17 13.40 0.50
C GLY A 55 1.74 13.45 -0.04
N VAL A 56 1.13 12.30 -0.35
CA VAL A 56 -0.27 12.20 -0.78
C VAL A 56 -1.15 11.95 0.43
N ARG A 57 -2.21 12.74 0.58
CA ARG A 57 -3.19 12.53 1.66
C ARG A 57 -4.09 11.34 1.34
N ILE A 58 -3.75 10.18 1.89
CA ILE A 58 -4.56 8.96 1.79
C ILE A 58 -5.77 9.05 2.72
N THR A 59 -6.95 8.72 2.21
CA THR A 59 -8.22 8.73 2.96
C THR A 59 -8.70 7.33 3.30
N GLN A 60 -8.31 6.31 2.52
CA GLN A 60 -8.65 4.93 2.78
C GLN A 60 -7.54 3.98 2.32
N VAL A 61 -7.26 2.97 3.13
CA VAL A 61 -6.46 1.79 2.78
C VAL A 61 -7.32 0.52 2.86
N THR A 62 -7.00 -0.50 2.06
CA THR A 62 -7.62 -1.82 2.15
C THR A 62 -6.63 -2.93 1.80
N THR A 63 -6.77 -4.05 2.49
CA THR A 63 -6.07 -5.31 2.21
C THR A 63 -6.84 -6.45 2.89
N TYR A 64 -6.58 -7.67 2.46
CA TYR A 64 -7.12 -8.89 3.08
C TYR A 64 -6.20 -10.09 2.83
N GLY A 65 -5.68 -10.21 1.60
CA GLY A 65 -4.59 -11.12 1.24
C GLY A 65 -3.24 -10.39 1.20
N ASP A 66 -2.50 -10.62 0.12
CA ASP A 66 -1.17 -10.03 -0.09
C ASP A 66 -1.16 -8.85 -1.08
N SER A 67 -2.33 -8.43 -1.57
CA SER A 67 -2.48 -7.23 -2.40
C SER A 67 -3.06 -6.08 -1.59
N CYS A 68 -2.59 -4.86 -1.85
CA CYS A 68 -2.96 -3.66 -1.10
C CYS A 68 -3.42 -2.55 -2.04
N LEU A 69 -4.44 -1.81 -1.62
CA LEU A 69 -4.92 -0.62 -2.33
C LEU A 69 -5.05 0.56 -1.37
N ALA A 70 -4.80 1.76 -1.89
CA ALA A 70 -5.04 3.02 -1.20
C ALA A 70 -5.66 4.06 -2.12
N VAL A 71 -6.57 4.88 -1.61
CA VAL A 71 -7.16 6.00 -2.34
C VAL A 71 -6.87 7.32 -1.63
N SER A 72 -6.48 8.33 -2.40
CA SER A 72 -6.25 9.69 -1.91
C SER A 72 -7.52 10.51 -1.83
N GLU A 73 -7.45 11.64 -1.12
CA GLU A 73 -8.52 12.65 -1.10
C GLU A 73 -8.88 13.19 -2.50
N THR A 74 -7.94 13.14 -3.45
CA THR A 74 -8.13 13.61 -4.83
C THR A 74 -8.66 12.52 -5.77
N GLY A 75 -9.01 11.33 -5.24
CA GLY A 75 -9.52 10.22 -6.05
C GLY A 75 -8.44 9.40 -6.76
N LYS A 76 -7.15 9.72 -6.62
CA LYS A 76 -6.05 8.88 -7.13
C LYS A 76 -6.01 7.55 -6.39
N LEU A 77 -5.88 6.44 -7.14
CA LEU A 77 -5.73 5.09 -6.61
C LEU A 77 -4.27 4.65 -6.68
N PHE A 78 -3.82 3.91 -5.67
CA PHE A 78 -2.49 3.33 -5.60
C PHE A 78 -2.57 1.86 -5.23
N GLY A 79 -1.62 1.07 -5.73
CA GLY A 79 -1.53 -0.36 -5.43
C GLY A 79 -0.10 -0.85 -5.25
N TRP A 80 0.05 -1.90 -4.43
CA TRP A 80 1.28 -2.65 -4.19
C TRP A 80 0.97 -4.06 -3.63
N GLY A 81 2.00 -4.88 -3.46
CA GLY A 81 1.88 -6.27 -3.03
C GLY A 81 1.77 -7.26 -4.19
N ASN A 82 1.11 -8.38 -3.91
CA ASN A 82 0.88 -9.46 -4.87
C ASN A 82 0.05 -8.97 -6.07
N SER A 83 0.49 -9.37 -7.25
CA SER A 83 -0.15 -9.12 -8.54
C SER A 83 -0.16 -10.36 -9.45
N GLU A 84 -0.11 -11.57 -8.90
CA GLU A 84 -0.12 -12.83 -9.67
C GLU A 84 -1.45 -13.06 -10.41
N TYR A 85 -2.51 -12.39 -9.98
CA TYR A 85 -3.87 -12.49 -10.52
C TYR A 85 -4.29 -11.19 -11.23
N LEU A 86 -3.31 -10.46 -11.80
CA LEU A 86 -3.51 -9.25 -12.58
C LEU A 86 -4.05 -8.04 -11.78
N GLN A 87 -3.96 -8.07 -10.45
CA GLN A 87 -4.46 -6.97 -9.59
C GLN A 87 -3.84 -5.62 -9.95
N LEU A 88 -2.55 -5.61 -10.30
CA LEU A 88 -1.75 -4.40 -10.59
C LEU A 88 -1.22 -4.37 -12.03
N THR A 89 -1.76 -5.18 -12.94
CA THR A 89 -1.20 -5.30 -14.31
C THR A 89 -1.29 -4.01 -15.13
N SER A 90 -2.18 -3.08 -14.78
CA SER A 90 -2.30 -1.79 -15.47
C SER A 90 -1.09 -0.87 -15.30
N ILE A 91 -0.21 -1.17 -14.35
CA ILE A 91 0.95 -0.35 -13.98
C ILE A 91 2.28 -1.11 -13.98
N THR A 92 2.27 -2.44 -14.04
CA THR A 92 3.49 -3.26 -14.02
C THR A 92 3.23 -4.69 -14.48
N GLU A 93 4.23 -5.32 -15.07
CA GLU A 93 4.25 -6.76 -15.40
C GLU A 93 4.80 -7.62 -14.25
N THR A 94 5.27 -6.99 -13.16
CA THR A 94 5.82 -7.73 -12.02
C THR A 94 4.71 -8.25 -11.11
N THR A 95 4.86 -9.46 -10.61
CA THR A 95 3.88 -10.10 -9.72
C THR A 95 4.06 -9.73 -8.25
N GLN A 96 5.18 -9.08 -7.88
CA GLN A 96 5.52 -8.71 -6.51
C GLN A 96 5.97 -7.24 -6.45
N VAL A 97 5.05 -6.35 -6.11
CA VAL A 97 5.26 -4.91 -6.18
C VAL A 97 5.54 -4.37 -4.77
N ASN A 98 6.80 -4.05 -4.47
CA ASN A 98 7.20 -3.61 -3.12
C ASN A 98 7.19 -2.09 -2.92
N VAL A 99 6.81 -1.29 -3.91
CA VAL A 99 6.66 0.17 -3.80
C VAL A 99 5.26 0.56 -4.24
N PRO A 100 4.51 1.38 -3.47
CA PRO A 100 3.22 1.92 -3.88
C PRO A 100 3.31 2.64 -5.22
N ARG A 101 2.44 2.24 -6.16
CA ARG A 101 2.38 2.79 -7.51
C ARG A 101 1.03 3.41 -7.81
N HIS A 102 1.03 4.58 -8.45
CA HIS A 102 -0.18 5.25 -8.89
C HIS A 102 -0.83 4.50 -10.06
N MET A 103 -2.10 4.12 -9.89
CA MET A 103 -2.89 3.40 -10.90
C MET A 103 -3.66 4.38 -11.76
N HIS A 104 -3.27 4.48 -13.03
CA HIS A 104 -3.92 5.36 -14.00
C HIS A 104 -5.15 4.65 -14.57
N PHE A 105 -6.35 5.11 -14.22
CA PHE A 105 -7.56 4.71 -14.93
C PHE A 105 -7.85 5.73 -16.02
N ASN A 106 -7.80 5.28 -17.27
CA ASN A 106 -8.47 5.99 -18.35
C ASN A 106 -9.96 5.66 -18.22
N VAL A 107 -10.70 6.52 -17.52
CA VAL A 107 -12.16 6.47 -17.58
C VAL A 107 -12.53 7.03 -18.96
N GLY A 108 -12.82 6.13 -19.89
CA GLY A 108 -13.39 6.44 -21.19
C GLY A 108 -14.91 6.59 -21.11
#